data_AF-A0A7C7CB00-F1
#
_entry.id   AF-A0A7C7CB00-F1
#
_cell.length_a   1.000
_cell.length_b   1.000
_cell.length_c   1.000
_cell.angle_alpha   90.00
_cell.angle_beta   90.00
_cell.angle_gamma   90.00
#
_symmetry.space_group_name_H-M   'P 1'
#
loop_
_entity.id
_entity.type
_entity.pdbx_description
1 polymer ?
#
loop_
_entity_poly.entity_id
_entity_poly.type
_entity_poly.pdbx_seq_one_letter_code
_entity_poly.pdbx_strand_id
1 'polypeptide(L)'
;MSEIGDDFKFLKERSKAKKLSNIESSTLMLLEKGYDVDIKNNGVHLIVDWNDKTIDFWPSTGKWIVRGGKTSRGVKGLIKYIEA
;
A
#
# COMPACT_ATOMS: atom_id res chain seq x y z
N MET A 1 33.30 -15.79 7.89
CA MET A 1 32.36 -15.60 6.76
C MET A 1 30.88 -15.86 7.14
N SER A 2 30.49 -15.96 8.42
CA SER A 2 29.07 -16.19 8.80
C SER A 2 28.27 -14.93 9.15
N GLU A 3 28.91 -13.88 9.71
CA GLU A 3 28.20 -12.66 10.16
C GLU A 3 27.46 -11.92 9.04
N ILE A 4 28.07 -11.82 7.86
CA ILE A 4 27.45 -11.15 6.70
C ILE A 4 26.18 -11.88 6.23
N GLY A 5 26.15 -13.21 6.27
CA GLY A 5 25.00 -14.00 5.83
C GLY A 5 23.79 -13.87 6.77
N ASP A 6 24.06 -13.80 8.08
CA ASP A 6 23.03 -13.62 9.10
C ASP A 6 22.42 -12.21 9.05
N ASP A 7 23.23 -11.17 8.79
CA ASP A 7 22.76 -9.80 8.59
C ASP A 7 21.82 -9.68 7.39
N PHE A 8 22.14 -10.33 6.27
CA PHE A 8 21.29 -10.35 5.08
C PHE A 8 19.94 -11.03 5.35
N LYS A 9 19.93 -12.11 6.13
CA LYS A 9 18.71 -12.81 6.51
C LYS A 9 17.83 -11.91 7.39
N PHE A 10 18.42 -11.26 8.39
CA PHE A 10 17.71 -10.35 9.28
C PHE A 10 17.09 -9.16 8.54
N LEU A 11 17.84 -8.53 7.62
CA LEU A 11 17.33 -7.42 6.79
C LEU A 11 16.16 -7.86 5.90
N LYS A 12 16.22 -9.07 5.35
CA LYS A 12 15.15 -9.65 4.54
C LYS A 12 13.89 -9.89 5.35
N GLU A 13 14.02 -10.45 6.56
CA GLU A 13 12.89 -10.68 7.47
C GLU A 13 12.26 -9.37 7.92
N ARG A 14 13.06 -8.38 8.32
CA ARG A 14 12.59 -7.04 8.68
C ARG A 14 11.84 -6.36 7.53
N SER A 15 12.35 -6.49 6.32
CA SER A 15 11.70 -5.93 5.12
C SER A 15 10.35 -6.58 4.83
N LYS A 16 10.23 -7.90 5.04
CA LYS A 16 8.95 -8.61 4.91
C LYS A 16 7.95 -8.15 5.97
N ALA A 17 8.37 -8.11 7.24
CA ALA A 17 7.53 -7.65 8.34
C ALA A 17 6.99 -6.23 8.11
N LYS A 18 7.87 -5.32 7.64
CA LYS A 18 7.47 -3.95 7.28
C LYS A 18 6.43 -3.91 6.16
N LYS A 19 6.59 -4.73 5.11
CA LYS A 19 5.63 -4.79 4.00
C LYS A 19 4.26 -5.29 4.48
N LEU A 20 4.22 -6.29 5.35
CA LEU A 20 2.98 -6.81 5.93
C LEU A 20 2.29 -5.76 6.80
N SER A 21 3.04 -5.12 7.69
CA SER A 21 2.52 -4.02 8.53
C SER A 21 2.00 -2.85 7.69
N ASN A 22 2.68 -2.50 6.59
CA ASN A 22 2.20 -1.48 5.65
C ASN A 22 0.89 -1.89 4.96
N ILE A 23 0.75 -3.16 4.58
CA ILE A 23 -0.48 -3.68 3.97
C ILE A 23 -1.64 -3.54 4.95
N GLU A 24 -1.50 -4.07 6.14
CA GLU A 24 -2.54 -4.05 7.17
C GLU A 24 -2.92 -2.61 7.53
N SER A 25 -1.95 -1.79 7.95
CA SER A 25 -2.22 -0.42 8.40
C SER A 25 -2.81 0.47 7.30
N SER A 26 -2.33 0.38 6.06
CA SER A 26 -2.87 1.22 4.98
C SER A 26 -4.25 0.77 4.54
N THR A 27 -4.53 -0.54 4.54
CA THR A 27 -5.85 -1.07 4.21
C THR A 27 -6.86 -0.65 5.28
N LEU A 28 -6.51 -0.81 6.56
CA LEU A 28 -7.35 -0.39 7.69
C LEU A 28 -7.67 1.10 7.62
N MET A 29 -6.69 1.97 7.37
CA MET A 29 -6.94 3.42 7.24
C MET A 29 -7.94 3.78 6.14
N LEU A 30 -7.96 3.03 5.03
CA LEU A 30 -8.92 3.28 3.94
C LEU A 30 -10.32 2.78 4.33
N LEU A 31 -10.41 1.60 4.96
CA LEU A 31 -11.66 1.03 5.44
C LEU A 31 -12.30 1.88 6.56
N GLU A 32 -11.49 2.36 7.52
CA GLU A 32 -11.95 3.23 8.61
C GLU A 32 -12.52 4.56 8.12
N LYS A 33 -12.04 5.05 6.98
CA LYS A 33 -12.58 6.25 6.30
C LYS A 33 -13.84 5.96 5.48
N GLY A 34 -14.24 4.70 5.36
CA GLY A 34 -15.42 4.29 4.60
C GLY A 34 -15.24 4.30 3.10
N TYR A 35 -14.01 4.17 2.60
CA TYR A 35 -13.79 4.02 1.15
C TYR A 35 -14.13 2.60 0.70
N ASP A 36 -14.80 2.52 -0.46
CA ASP A 36 -15.00 1.25 -1.14
C ASP A 36 -13.69 0.78 -1.76
N VAL A 37 -13.15 -0.31 -1.19
CA VAL A 37 -11.89 -0.91 -1.62
C VAL A 37 -12.10 -2.38 -1.99
N ASP A 38 -11.71 -2.72 -3.21
CA ASP A 38 -11.65 -4.11 -3.66
C ASP A 38 -10.25 -4.67 -3.39
N ILE A 39 -10.20 -5.66 -2.50
CA ILE A 39 -8.96 -6.27 -2.03
C ILE A 39 -8.55 -7.38 -3.00
N LYS A 40 -7.44 -7.18 -3.72
CA LYS A 40 -6.84 -8.19 -4.60
C LYS A 40 -5.55 -8.74 -4.01
N ASN A 41 -5.18 -9.96 -4.42
CA ASN A 41 -3.89 -10.58 -4.10
C ASN A 41 -3.53 -10.49 -2.60
N ASN A 42 -4.48 -10.85 -1.73
CA ASN A 42 -4.31 -10.82 -0.26
C ASN A 42 -3.89 -9.44 0.28
N GLY A 43 -4.42 -8.35 -0.28
CA GLY A 43 -4.15 -6.98 0.18
C GLY A 43 -2.86 -6.36 -0.36
N VAL A 44 -2.11 -7.08 -1.20
CA VAL A 44 -0.94 -6.50 -1.88
C VAL A 44 -1.35 -5.42 -2.89
N HIS A 45 -2.55 -5.56 -3.46
CA HIS A 45 -3.13 -4.61 -4.40
C HIS A 45 -4.58 -4.31 -3.98
N LEU A 46 -4.90 -3.03 -3.84
CA LEU A 46 -6.23 -2.53 -3.54
C LEU A 46 -6.68 -1.67 -4.72
N ILE A 47 -7.93 -1.85 -5.13
CA ILE A 47 -8.58 -0.96 -6.09
C ILE A 47 -9.52 -0.08 -5.28
N VAL A 48 -9.34 1.23 -5.36
CA VAL A 48 -10.17 2.22 -4.67
C VAL A 48 -10.97 2.97 -5.73
N ASP A 49 -12.30 2.90 -5.66
CA ASP A 49 -13.19 3.63 -6.56
C ASP A 49 -13.71 4.88 -5.87
N TRP A 50 -13.56 6.04 -6.51
CA TRP A 50 -13.97 7.33 -5.97
C TRP A 50 -14.26 8.37 -7.06
N ASN A 51 -15.46 8.97 -7.05
CA ASN A 51 -15.88 10.04 -7.97
C ASN A 51 -15.49 9.77 -9.44
N ASP A 52 -15.97 8.65 -9.99
CA ASP A 52 -15.71 8.17 -11.36
C ASP A 52 -14.24 7.87 -11.70
N LYS A 53 -13.36 7.85 -10.69
CA LYS A 53 -11.96 7.46 -10.85
C LYS A 53 -11.72 6.13 -10.17
N THR A 54 -10.99 5.27 -10.85
CA THR A 54 -10.44 4.05 -10.28
C THR A 54 -8.95 4.25 -9.98
N ILE A 55 -8.56 3.91 -8.75
CA ILE A 55 -7.20 4.10 -8.26
C ILE A 55 -6.62 2.75 -7.84
N ASP A 56 -5.56 2.34 -8.51
CA ASP A 56 -4.78 1.15 -8.15
C ASP A 56 -3.77 1.51 -7.06
N PHE A 57 -3.82 0.86 -5.90
CA PHE A 57 -2.97 1.13 -4.75
C PHE A 57 -2.24 -0.14 -4.30
N TRP A 58 -0.93 -0.04 -4.07
CA TRP A 58 -0.07 -1.09 -3.54
C TRP A 58 0.42 -0.73 -2.13
N PRO A 59 -0.33 -1.09 -1.07
CA PRO A 59 -0.03 -0.74 0.32
C PRO A 59 1.40 -1.05 0.75
N SER A 60 1.91 -2.23 0.38
CA SER A 60 3.24 -2.71 0.79
C SER A 60 4.37 -1.73 0.47
N THR A 61 4.27 -1.04 -0.68
CA THR A 61 5.24 -0.05 -1.12
C THR A 61 4.70 1.38 -1.00
N GLY A 62 3.40 1.54 -0.79
CA GLY A 62 2.67 2.80 -0.78
C GLY A 62 2.41 3.40 -2.16
N LYS A 63 2.76 2.73 -3.28
CA LYS A 63 2.53 3.28 -4.63
C LYS A 63 1.04 3.32 -4.93
N TRP A 64 0.53 4.42 -5.49
CA TRP A 64 -0.80 4.48 -6.07
C TRP A 64 -0.80 5.14 -7.45
N ILE A 65 -1.74 4.73 -8.29
CA ILE A 65 -1.92 5.20 -9.67
C ILE A 65 -3.40 5.44 -9.89
N VAL A 66 -3.76 6.65 -10.29
CA VAL A 66 -5.09 6.94 -10.83
C VAL A 66 -5.08 6.48 -12.28
N ARG A 67 -6.02 5.59 -12.68
CA ARG A 67 -6.08 5.11 -14.06
C ARG A 67 -6.29 6.29 -15.02
N GLY A 68 -5.40 6.40 -16.02
CA GLY A 68 -5.40 7.51 -16.97
C GLY A 68 -4.86 8.84 -16.43
N GLY A 69 -4.22 8.85 -15.25
CA GLY A 69 -3.80 10.09 -14.61
C GLY A 69 -2.52 9.98 -13.79
N LYS A 70 -2.58 10.56 -12.59
CA LYS A 70 -1.43 10.79 -11.72
C LYS A 70 -0.95 9.50 -11.05
N THR A 71 0.37 9.38 -10.94
CA THR A 71 1.03 8.39 -10.08
C THR A 71 1.69 9.09 -8.90
N SER A 72 1.61 8.51 -7.71
CA SER A 72 2.29 9.03 -6.51
C SER A 72 2.45 7.92 -5.45
N ARG A 73 2.82 8.28 -4.22
CA ARG A 73 3.06 7.34 -3.13
C ARG A 73 2.46 7.81 -1.79
N GLY A 74 2.30 6.84 -0.89
CA GLY A 74 1.84 6.99 0.49
C GLY A 74 0.31 6.98 0.62
N VAL A 75 -0.20 6.25 1.62
CA VAL A 75 -1.65 6.18 1.92
C VAL A 75 -2.22 7.55 2.29
N LYS A 76 -1.49 8.35 3.08
CA LYS A 76 -1.90 9.73 3.41
C LYS A 76 -1.99 10.63 2.17
N GLY A 77 -1.08 10.43 1.22
CA GLY A 77 -1.09 11.17 -0.05
C GLY A 77 -2.25 10.75 -0.95
N LEU A 78 -2.60 9.46 -0.94
CA LEU A 78 -3.80 8.93 -1.61
C LEU A 78 -5.07 9.53 -1.01
N ILE A 79 -5.23 9.47 0.32
CA ILE A 79 -6.37 10.05 1.04
C ILE A 79 -6.52 11.53 0.71
N LYS A 80 -5.42 12.30 0.80
CA LYS A 80 -5.44 13.72 0.43
C LYS A 80 -5.87 13.96 -1.02
N TYR A 81 -5.54 13.06 -1.95
CA TYR A 81 -5.97 13.18 -3.34
C TYR A 81 -7.47 12.87 -3.52
N ILE A 82 -8.00 11.93 -2.74
CA ILE A 82 -9.40 11.54 -2.74
C ILE A 82 -10.27 12.64 -2.11
N GLU A 83 -9.80 13.26 -1.03
CA GLU A 83 -10.51 14.30 -0.28
C GLU A 83 -10.35 15.73 -0.83
N ALA A 84 -9.48 15.93 -1.84
CA ALA A 84 -9.24 17.24 -2.46
C ALA A 84 -10.22 17.54 -3.58
#